data_AF-A0A7R9DRM4-F1
#
_entry.id   AF-A0A7R9DRM4-F1
#
_cell.length_a   1.000
_cell.length_b   1.000
_cell.length_c   1.000
_cell.angle_alpha   90.00
_cell.angle_beta   90.00
_cell.angle_gamma   90.00
#
_symmetry.space_group_name_H-M   'P 1'
#
loop_
_entity.id
_entity.type
_entity.pdbx_description
1 polymer ?
#
loop_
_entity_poly.entity_id
_entity_poly.type
_entity_poly.pdbx_seq_one_letter_code
_entity_poly.pdbx_strand_id
1 'polypeptide(L)'
;MSFPSIPIHAVIVCRCSRIYQVVKRLPQLVKCLDTPGQSATLINVVVDPLKELLSDMLKFQEMIESTIDMDLVDRGEFLVKPDFDDDLQEMRNSMNSIEDQIKKLLSRVASDLNLEAGKTLKLESNNQLGYFFRVTLKEEKVLRDNKNYQTLDTNKSGVRFRNSALADLNSDYQHHKEQYSEQQKAIVAEIIGIAAGYVSTLHHLNDVLARLDVLTSFAEVAATAPKPYVRPTVKSDGLRVMRLKGVRHACLEVQDGVSFIANDAEFREGQC
;
A
#
# COMPACT_ATOMS: atom_id res chain seq x y z
N MET A 1 23.08 7.35 -0.26
CA MET A 1 22.04 6.31 -0.35
C MET A 1 20.87 6.91 -1.13
N SER A 2 20.89 6.75 -2.45
CA SER A 2 19.80 7.15 -3.34
C SER A 2 18.72 6.09 -3.26
N PHE A 3 17.61 6.39 -2.59
CA PHE A 3 16.40 5.57 -2.72
C PHE A 3 16.05 5.51 -4.21
N PRO A 4 15.85 4.31 -4.80
CA PRO A 4 15.36 4.22 -6.16
C PRO A 4 14.03 4.97 -6.18
N SER A 5 13.95 5.98 -7.04
CA SER A 5 12.76 6.80 -7.26
C SER A 5 11.62 5.86 -7.62
N ILE A 6 10.78 5.54 -6.63
CA ILE A 6 9.57 4.75 -6.82
C ILE A 6 8.76 5.51 -7.87
N PRO A 7 8.40 4.89 -9.00
CA PRO A 7 7.62 5.56 -10.02
C PRO A 7 6.36 6.14 -9.38
N ILE A 8 6.01 7.39 -9.70
CA ILE A 8 4.90 8.13 -9.08
C ILE A 8 3.61 7.30 -9.07
N HIS A 9 3.41 6.50 -10.12
CA HIS A 9 2.32 5.52 -10.24
C HIS A 9 2.29 4.49 -9.09
N ALA A 10 3.42 3.88 -8.74
CA ALA A 10 3.49 2.91 -7.64
C ALA A 10 3.24 3.57 -6.26
N VAL A 11 3.62 4.84 -6.08
CA VAL A 11 3.31 5.59 -4.85
C VAL A 11 1.80 5.80 -4.70
N ILE A 12 1.11 6.10 -5.79
CA ILE A 12 -0.33 6.40 -5.74
C ILE A 12 -1.15 5.11 -5.62
N VAL A 13 -0.79 4.04 -6.33
CA VAL A 13 -1.42 2.72 -6.16
C VAL A 13 -1.25 2.23 -4.70
N CYS A 14 -0.08 2.49 -4.09
CA CYS A 14 0.13 2.25 -2.65
C CYS A 14 -0.81 3.08 -1.75
N ARG A 15 -1.12 4.32 -2.12
CA ARG A 15 -2.10 5.14 -1.36
C ARG A 15 -3.51 4.58 -1.50
N CYS A 16 -3.91 4.18 -2.70
CA CYS A 16 -5.22 3.55 -2.92
C CYS A 16 -5.35 2.24 -2.13
N SER A 17 -4.31 1.41 -2.07
CA SER A 17 -4.33 0.18 -1.28
C SER A 17 -4.43 0.45 0.23
N ARG A 18 -3.74 1.48 0.74
CA ARG A 18 -3.86 1.92 2.14
C ARG A 18 -5.27 2.43 2.46
N ILE A 19 -5.86 3.23 1.58
CA ILE A 19 -7.24 3.70 1.74
C ILE A 19 -8.19 2.51 1.78
N TYR A 20 -8.04 1.56 0.85
CA TYR A 20 -8.83 0.32 0.85
C TYR A 20 -8.70 -0.45 2.18
N GLN A 21 -7.49 -0.56 2.74
CA GLN A 21 -7.27 -1.22 4.04
C GLN A 21 -8.01 -0.52 5.19
N VAL A 22 -8.08 0.81 5.18
CA VAL A 22 -8.87 1.58 6.16
C VAL A 22 -10.35 1.27 5.99
N VAL A 23 -10.88 1.39 4.77
CA VAL A 23 -12.31 1.14 4.49
C VAL A 23 -12.70 -0.31 4.83
N LYS A 24 -11.80 -1.28 4.62
CA LYS A 24 -12.03 -2.69 5.01
C LYS A 24 -12.21 -2.89 6.52
N ARG A 25 -11.64 -2.03 7.35
CA ARG A 25 -11.75 -2.09 8.82
C ARG A 25 -12.95 -1.32 9.37
N LEU A 26 -13.48 -0.35 8.62
CA LEU A 26 -14.62 0.47 9.04
C LEU A 26 -15.87 -0.35 9.45
N PRO A 27 -16.26 -1.45 8.78
CA PRO A 27 -17.41 -2.25 9.20
C PRO A 27 -17.26 -2.84 10.60
N GLN A 28 -16.03 -3.23 10.99
CA GLN A 28 -15.74 -3.73 12.33
C GLN A 28 -15.90 -2.61 13.37
N LEU A 29 -15.41 -1.42 13.06
CA LEU A 29 -15.57 -0.24 13.91
C LEU A 29 -17.05 0.11 14.10
N VAL A 30 -17.83 0.15 13.02
CA VAL A 30 -19.28 0.40 13.09
C VAL A 30 -19.98 -0.64 13.95
N LYS A 31 -19.64 -1.93 13.80
CA LYS A 31 -20.20 -3.00 14.62
C LYS A 31 -19.88 -2.85 16.11
N CYS A 32 -18.68 -2.37 16.46
CA CYS A 32 -18.31 -2.09 17.86
C CYS A 32 -19.07 -0.90 18.44
N LEU A 33 -19.42 0.09 17.61
CA LEU A 33 -20.16 1.29 18.04
C LEU A 33 -21.68 1.06 18.07
N ASP A 34 -22.20 0.16 17.24
CA ASP A 34 -23.63 -0.16 17.11
C ASP A 34 -24.08 -1.26 18.09
N THR A 35 -23.78 -1.06 19.38
CA THR A 35 -24.20 -1.96 20.47
C THR A 35 -25.51 -1.48 21.11
N PRO A 36 -26.37 -2.39 21.62
CA PRO A 36 -27.61 -1.99 22.30
C PRO A 36 -27.33 -1.11 23.52
N GLY A 37 -28.09 -0.02 23.69
CA GLY A 37 -27.98 0.89 24.84
C GLY A 37 -27.10 2.12 24.63
N GLN A 38 -26.64 2.38 23.40
CA GLN A 38 -25.86 3.56 23.06
C GLN A 38 -26.70 4.84 23.02
N SER A 39 -26.04 5.98 23.25
CA SER A 39 -26.68 7.30 23.18
C SER A 39 -27.13 7.61 21.76
N ALA A 40 -28.36 8.12 21.59
CA ALA A 40 -28.87 8.60 20.31
C ALA A 40 -27.94 9.63 19.64
N THR A 41 -27.20 10.41 20.43
CA THR A 41 -26.20 11.36 19.91
C THR A 41 -25.02 10.66 19.25
N LEU A 42 -24.53 9.54 19.81
CA LEU A 42 -23.43 8.77 19.22
C LEU A 42 -23.86 8.19 17.87
N ILE A 43 -25.08 7.66 17.81
CA ILE A 43 -25.63 7.07 16.60
C ILE A 43 -25.70 8.12 15.49
N ASN A 44 -26.37 9.26 15.75
CA ASN A 44 -26.60 10.29 14.75
C ASN A 44 -25.32 11.04 14.31
N VAL A 45 -24.33 11.22 15.21
CA VAL A 45 -23.13 12.03 14.93
C VAL A 45 -21.98 11.21 14.37
N VAL A 46 -21.93 9.90 14.67
CA VAL A 46 -20.80 9.04 14.31
C VAL A 46 -21.25 7.83 13.52
N VAL A 47 -22.19 7.03 14.04
CA VAL A 47 -22.53 5.73 13.43
C VAL A 47 -23.22 5.90 12.08
N ASP A 48 -24.25 6.75 12.00
CA ASP A 48 -25.00 6.95 10.76
C ASP A 48 -24.14 7.59 9.66
N PRO A 49 -23.36 8.66 9.91
CA PRO A 49 -22.41 9.19 8.93
C PRO A 49 -21.38 8.15 8.48
N LEU A 50 -20.86 7.31 9.38
CA LEU A 50 -19.93 6.23 9.00
C LEU A 50 -20.60 5.16 8.11
N LYS A 51 -21.88 4.84 8.35
CA LYS A 51 -22.64 3.90 7.51
C LYS A 51 -22.89 4.45 6.11
N GLU A 52 -23.25 5.73 5.99
CA GLU A 52 -23.42 6.41 4.70
C GLU A 52 -22.09 6.43 3.92
N LEU A 53 -21.01 6.87 4.58
CA LEU A 53 -19.66 6.88 4.02
C LEU A 53 -19.18 5.49 3.57
N LEU A 54 -19.49 4.45 4.34
CA LEU A 54 -19.20 3.07 3.96
C LEU A 54 -19.90 2.69 2.66
N SER A 55 -21.19 3.02 2.52
CA SER A 55 -21.96 2.77 1.31
C SER A 55 -21.37 3.49 0.10
N ASP A 56 -20.96 4.76 0.27
CA ASP A 56 -20.33 5.55 -0.80
C ASP A 56 -18.98 4.99 -1.24
N MET A 57 -18.24 4.37 -0.32
CA MET A 57 -16.93 3.76 -0.60
C MET A 57 -17.00 2.33 -1.16
N LEU A 58 -18.17 1.68 -1.19
CA LEU A 58 -18.29 0.30 -1.70
C LEU A 58 -17.78 0.17 -3.14
N LYS A 59 -18.21 1.07 -4.02
CA LYS A 59 -17.77 1.09 -5.43
C LYS A 59 -16.26 1.31 -5.57
N PHE A 60 -15.69 2.12 -4.68
CA PHE A 60 -14.24 2.31 -4.63
C PHE A 60 -13.54 1.01 -4.21
N GLN A 61 -14.07 0.28 -3.22
CA GLN A 61 -13.50 -1.01 -2.82
C GLN A 61 -13.54 -2.05 -3.93
N GLU A 62 -14.69 -2.20 -4.59
CA GLU A 62 -14.87 -3.13 -5.71
C GLU A 62 -13.90 -2.81 -6.86
N MET A 63 -13.75 -1.52 -7.21
CA MET A 63 -12.79 -1.07 -8.21
C MET A 63 -11.35 -1.47 -7.82
N ILE A 64 -10.93 -1.25 -6.57
CA ILE A 64 -9.57 -1.59 -6.14
C ILE A 64 -9.34 -3.11 -6.12
N GLU A 65 -10.31 -3.91 -5.67
CA GLU A 65 -10.20 -5.37 -5.63
C GLU A 65 -10.14 -6.01 -7.03
N SER A 66 -10.85 -5.42 -8.00
CA SER A 66 -10.86 -5.90 -9.39
C SER A 66 -9.63 -5.44 -10.18
N THR A 67 -9.07 -4.27 -9.88
CA THR A 67 -7.95 -3.68 -10.64
C THR A 67 -6.57 -4.04 -10.10
N ILE A 68 -6.39 -4.13 -8.79
CA ILE A 68 -5.06 -4.24 -8.17
C ILE A 68 -4.83 -5.66 -7.63
N ASP A 69 -3.65 -6.21 -7.90
CA ASP A 69 -3.23 -7.49 -7.35
C ASP A 69 -2.74 -7.31 -5.89
N MET A 70 -3.58 -7.75 -4.95
CA MET A 70 -3.32 -7.60 -3.52
C MET A 70 -2.19 -8.50 -3.01
N ASP A 71 -1.93 -9.64 -3.67
CA ASP A 71 -0.85 -10.55 -3.26
C ASP A 71 0.53 -9.95 -3.57
N LEU A 72 0.60 -9.14 -4.62
CA LEU A 72 1.80 -8.42 -5.02
C LEU A 72 2.00 -7.15 -4.18
N VAL A 73 0.91 -6.49 -3.76
CA VAL A 73 0.95 -5.33 -2.85
C VAL A 73 1.68 -5.67 -1.54
N ASP A 74 1.44 -6.86 -0.98
CA ASP A 74 2.11 -7.31 0.25
C ASP A 74 3.63 -7.52 0.06
N ARG A 75 4.08 -7.72 -1.19
CA ARG A 75 5.49 -7.82 -1.58
C ARG A 75 6.11 -6.48 -1.95
N GLY A 76 5.32 -5.40 -1.90
CA GLY A 76 5.74 -4.04 -2.30
C GLY A 76 5.68 -3.80 -3.81
N GLU A 77 5.05 -4.71 -4.58
CA GLU A 77 4.85 -4.58 -6.01
C GLU A 77 3.40 -4.17 -6.31
N PHE A 78 3.23 -3.02 -6.97
CA PHE A 78 1.93 -2.45 -7.25
C PHE A 78 1.59 -2.64 -8.73
N LEU A 79 1.04 -3.81 -9.06
CA LEU A 79 0.69 -4.19 -10.43
C LEU A 79 -0.83 -4.29 -10.62
N VAL A 80 -1.28 -3.91 -11.81
CA VAL A 80 -2.66 -4.08 -12.24
C VAL A 80 -2.87 -5.55 -12.60
N LYS A 81 -4.00 -6.11 -12.22
CA LYS A 81 -4.36 -7.48 -12.58
C LYS A 81 -4.44 -7.60 -14.11
N PRO A 82 -3.76 -8.57 -14.74
CA PRO A 82 -3.89 -8.79 -16.18
C PRO A 82 -5.32 -9.06 -16.63
N ASP A 83 -6.17 -9.61 -15.76
CA ASP A 83 -7.58 -9.93 -16.07
C ASP A 83 -8.51 -8.71 -16.08
N PHE A 84 -8.01 -7.53 -15.73
CA PHE A 84 -8.81 -6.31 -15.74
C PHE A 84 -9.01 -5.75 -17.16
N ASP A 85 -8.05 -5.98 -18.05
CA ASP A 85 -8.01 -5.39 -19.38
C ASP A 85 -7.59 -6.46 -20.40
N ASP A 86 -8.41 -6.67 -21.42
CA ASP A 86 -8.19 -7.71 -22.44
C ASP A 86 -6.85 -7.49 -23.18
N ASP A 87 -6.47 -6.23 -23.43
CA ASP A 87 -5.22 -5.88 -24.10
C ASP A 87 -4.00 -6.21 -23.22
N LEU A 88 -4.06 -5.88 -21.91
CA LEU A 88 -3.03 -6.32 -20.94
C LEU A 88 -2.93 -7.84 -20.88
N GLN A 89 -4.05 -8.55 -20.92
CA GLN A 89 -4.06 -10.02 -20.88
C GLN A 89 -3.42 -10.60 -22.14
N GLU A 90 -3.74 -10.07 -23.32
CA GLU A 90 -3.15 -10.48 -24.60
C GLU A 90 -1.63 -10.24 -24.62
N MET A 91 -1.19 -9.04 -24.22
CA MET A 91 0.23 -8.72 -24.10
C MET A 91 0.95 -9.64 -23.11
N ARG A 92 0.31 -9.97 -21.98
CA ARG A 92 0.87 -10.90 -20.99
C ARG A 92 1.00 -12.32 -21.54
N ASN A 93 0.01 -12.78 -22.29
CA ASN A 93 0.03 -14.09 -22.95
C ASN A 93 1.12 -14.17 -24.03
N SER A 94 1.29 -13.10 -24.81
CA SER A 94 2.38 -12.98 -25.79
C SER A 94 3.76 -13.04 -25.13
N MET A 95 3.96 -12.30 -24.04
CA MET A 95 5.20 -12.36 -23.25
C MET A 95 5.46 -13.77 -22.70
N ASN A 96 4.45 -14.44 -22.13
CA ASN A 96 4.57 -15.81 -21.61
C ASN A 96 4.96 -16.81 -22.71
N SER A 97 4.35 -16.68 -23.89
CA SER A 97 4.68 -17.51 -25.07
C SER A 97 6.13 -17.33 -25.49
N ILE A 98 6.62 -16.09 -25.52
CA ILE A 98 8.02 -15.78 -25.84
C ILE A 98 8.96 -16.36 -24.78
N GLU A 99 8.64 -16.23 -23.48
CA GLU A 99 9.45 -16.83 -22.42
C GLU A 99 9.57 -18.35 -22.56
N ASP A 100 8.48 -19.04 -22.93
CA ASP A 100 8.51 -20.48 -23.16
C ASP A 100 9.31 -20.86 -24.41
N GLN A 101 9.31 -20.02 -25.45
CA GLN A 101 10.19 -20.18 -26.60
C GLN A 101 11.66 -20.00 -26.23
N ILE A 102 11.98 -18.99 -25.39
CA ILE A 102 13.34 -18.75 -24.89
C ILE A 102 13.81 -19.93 -24.02
N LYS A 103 12.96 -20.50 -23.17
CA LYS A 103 13.28 -21.70 -22.38
C LYS A 103 13.56 -22.90 -23.27
N LYS A 104 12.76 -23.12 -24.33
CA LYS A 104 13.01 -24.19 -25.32
C LYS A 104 14.34 -23.96 -26.06
N LEU A 105 14.67 -22.70 -26.33
CA LEU A 105 15.91 -22.31 -26.99
C LEU A 105 17.14 -22.56 -26.10
N LEU A 106 17.04 -22.35 -24.79
CA LEU A 106 18.08 -22.72 -23.82
C LEU A 106 18.46 -24.20 -23.94
N SER A 107 17.47 -25.10 -24.00
CA SER A 107 17.73 -26.54 -24.14
C SER A 107 18.40 -26.88 -25.48
N ARG A 108 18.01 -26.21 -26.57
CA ARG A 108 18.64 -26.41 -27.89
C ARG A 108 20.09 -25.95 -27.91
N VAL A 109 20.37 -24.76 -27.35
CA VAL A 109 21.73 -24.21 -27.27
C VAL A 109 22.62 -25.05 -26.34
N ALA A 110 22.05 -25.58 -25.25
CA ALA A 110 22.74 -26.51 -24.37
C ALA A 110 23.18 -27.77 -25.13
N SER A 111 22.30 -28.37 -25.95
CA SER A 111 22.64 -29.52 -26.79
C SER A 111 23.66 -29.19 -27.88
N ASP A 112 23.53 -28.02 -28.54
CA ASP A 112 24.44 -27.59 -29.62
C ASP A 112 25.86 -27.33 -29.12
N LEU A 113 26.00 -26.71 -27.95
CA LEU A 113 27.30 -26.46 -27.31
C LEU A 113 27.81 -27.64 -26.48
N ASN A 114 27.02 -28.71 -26.36
CA ASN A 114 27.28 -29.87 -25.50
C ASN A 114 27.55 -29.49 -24.02
N LEU A 115 26.76 -28.53 -23.51
CA LEU A 115 26.84 -27.97 -22.16
C LEU A 115 25.62 -28.33 -21.31
N GLU A 116 25.80 -28.45 -20.00
CA GLU A 116 24.70 -28.69 -19.06
C GLU A 116 23.84 -27.42 -18.85
N ALA A 117 22.58 -27.47 -19.31
CA ALA A 117 21.59 -26.43 -19.05
C ALA A 117 21.36 -26.24 -17.54
N GLY A 118 21.39 -24.99 -17.06
CA GLY A 118 21.19 -24.61 -15.67
C GLY A 118 22.44 -24.64 -14.80
N LYS A 119 23.50 -25.36 -15.20
CA LYS A 119 24.75 -25.45 -14.43
C LYS A 119 25.88 -24.65 -15.06
N THR A 120 26.27 -25.00 -16.29
CA THR A 120 27.33 -24.29 -17.04
C THR A 120 26.75 -23.22 -17.95
N LEU A 121 25.57 -23.45 -18.52
CA LEU A 121 24.80 -22.49 -19.32
C LEU A 121 23.56 -22.01 -18.56
N LYS A 122 23.45 -20.71 -18.29
CA LYS A 122 22.32 -20.11 -17.57
C LYS A 122 21.62 -19.06 -18.42
N LEU A 123 20.30 -19.02 -18.34
CA LEU A 123 19.49 -17.93 -18.87
C LEU A 123 19.36 -16.86 -17.78
N GLU A 124 19.76 -15.64 -18.09
CA GLU A 124 19.64 -14.48 -17.20
C GLU A 124 18.96 -13.33 -17.94
N SER A 125 18.31 -12.45 -17.18
CA SER A 125 17.72 -11.23 -17.72
C SER A 125 18.24 -10.01 -16.97
N ASN A 126 18.40 -8.89 -17.69
CA ASN A 126 18.75 -7.60 -17.11
C ASN A 126 17.93 -6.49 -17.78
N ASN A 127 17.71 -5.38 -17.07
CA ASN A 127 16.92 -4.25 -17.58
C ASN A 127 17.55 -3.55 -18.79
N GLN A 128 18.88 -3.59 -18.95
CA GLN A 128 19.56 -2.96 -20.10
C GLN A 128 19.69 -3.85 -21.32
N LEU A 129 19.92 -5.16 -21.13
CA LEU A 129 20.25 -6.09 -22.22
C LEU A 129 19.08 -7.03 -22.56
N GLY A 130 18.07 -7.11 -21.70
CA GLY A 130 17.02 -8.13 -21.80
C GLY A 130 17.55 -9.52 -21.45
N TYR A 131 17.05 -10.54 -22.14
CA TYR A 131 17.46 -11.93 -21.99
C TYR A 131 18.79 -12.21 -22.69
N PHE A 132 19.70 -12.87 -21.98
CA PHE A 132 20.98 -13.34 -22.52
C PHE A 132 21.36 -14.67 -21.89
N PHE A 133 22.22 -15.41 -22.59
CA PHE A 133 22.87 -16.59 -22.04
C PHE A 133 24.15 -16.20 -21.33
N ARG A 134 24.41 -16.83 -20.18
CA ARG A 134 25.67 -16.75 -19.46
C ARG A 134 26.32 -18.12 -19.39
N VAL A 135 27.60 -18.17 -19.72
CA VAL A 135 28.44 -19.35 -19.54
C VAL A 135 29.67 -19.04 -18.68
N THR A 136 30.21 -20.04 -17.98
CA THR A 136 31.45 -19.89 -17.21
C THR A 136 32.66 -19.60 -18.10
N LEU A 137 33.68 -18.91 -17.57
CA LEU A 137 34.92 -18.57 -18.28
C LEU A 137 35.68 -19.79 -18.82
N LYS A 138 35.50 -20.97 -18.23
CA LYS A 138 36.17 -22.22 -18.68
C LYS A 138 35.73 -22.65 -20.07
N GLU A 139 34.47 -22.38 -20.41
CA GLU A 139 33.82 -22.80 -21.66
C GLU A 139 33.81 -21.66 -22.70
N GLU A 140 34.51 -20.55 -22.44
CA GLU A 140 34.61 -19.41 -23.38
C GLU A 140 35.14 -19.84 -24.76
N LYS A 141 36.04 -20.83 -24.81
CA LYS A 141 36.64 -21.32 -26.05
C LYS A 141 35.59 -21.85 -27.03
N VAL A 142 34.56 -22.53 -26.52
CA VAL A 142 33.48 -23.12 -27.32
C VAL A 142 32.65 -22.04 -28.04
N LEU A 143 32.62 -20.82 -27.50
CA LEU A 143 31.97 -19.68 -28.13
C LEU A 143 32.82 -19.00 -29.21
N ARG A 144 34.16 -19.02 -29.09
CA ARG A 144 35.05 -18.44 -30.12
C ARG A 144 35.05 -19.25 -31.40
N ASP A 145 34.88 -20.56 -31.28
CA ASP A 145 34.90 -21.48 -32.41
C ASP A 145 33.59 -21.43 -33.22
N ASN A 146 32.48 -20.97 -32.62
CA ASN A 146 31.15 -20.94 -33.24
C ASN A 146 30.70 -19.52 -33.64
N LYS A 147 30.64 -19.25 -34.95
CA LYS A 147 30.19 -17.95 -35.51
C LYS A 147 28.69 -17.65 -35.32
N ASN A 148 27.90 -18.65 -34.92
CA ASN A 148 26.45 -18.50 -34.72
C ASN A 148 26.10 -17.79 -33.41
N TYR A 149 27.07 -17.61 -32.51
CA TYR A 149 26.89 -16.98 -31.21
C TYR A 149 27.62 -15.65 -31.14
N GLN A 150 26.87 -14.58 -30.86
CA GLN A 150 27.40 -13.24 -30.65
C GLN A 150 27.68 -13.03 -29.17
N THR A 151 28.94 -12.77 -28.84
CA THR A 151 29.34 -12.39 -27.47
C THR A 151 28.94 -10.93 -27.22
N LEU A 152 28.29 -10.68 -26.08
CA LEU A 152 27.82 -9.34 -25.68
C LEU A 152 28.80 -8.68 -24.72
N ASP A 153 29.17 -9.38 -23.66
CA ASP A 153 29.96 -8.84 -22.55
C ASP A 153 30.68 -9.98 -21.82
N THR A 154 31.86 -9.70 -21.27
CA THR A 154 32.65 -10.66 -20.48
C THR A 154 32.91 -10.07 -19.12
N ASN A 155 32.43 -10.75 -18.08
CA ASN A 155 32.61 -10.33 -16.69
C ASN A 155 33.29 -11.41 -15.85
N LYS A 156 33.64 -11.09 -14.60
CA LYS A 156 34.28 -12.03 -13.68
C LYS A 156 33.44 -13.29 -13.40
N SER A 157 32.12 -13.22 -13.61
CA SER A 157 31.17 -14.31 -13.38
C SER A 157 30.92 -15.18 -14.63
N GLY A 158 31.43 -14.80 -15.80
CA GLY A 158 31.21 -15.53 -17.05
C GLY A 158 31.17 -14.65 -18.30
N VAL A 159 30.97 -15.31 -19.44
CA VAL A 159 30.77 -14.69 -20.74
C VAL A 159 29.28 -14.65 -21.04
N ARG A 160 28.77 -13.47 -21.40
CA ARG A 160 27.39 -13.26 -21.82
C ARG A 160 27.32 -13.26 -23.34
N PHE A 161 26.38 -14.01 -23.89
CA PHE A 161 26.23 -14.14 -25.33
C PHE A 161 24.77 -14.37 -25.73
N ARG A 162 24.49 -14.24 -27.02
CA ARG A 162 23.18 -14.49 -27.63
C ARG A 162 23.37 -15.14 -29.01
N ASN A 163 22.38 -15.87 -29.50
CA ASN A 163 22.29 -16.22 -30.91
C ASN A 163 21.27 -15.29 -31.60
N SER A 164 21.18 -15.36 -32.94
CA SER A 164 20.21 -14.56 -33.72
C SER A 164 18.78 -14.80 -33.24
N ALA A 165 18.38 -16.06 -33.08
CA ALA A 165 17.03 -16.40 -32.63
C ALA A 165 16.68 -15.86 -31.23
N LEU A 166 17.63 -15.83 -30.28
CA LEU A 166 17.41 -15.17 -28.99
C LEU A 166 17.35 -13.65 -29.13
N ALA A 167 18.15 -13.06 -30.03
CA ALA A 167 18.12 -11.62 -30.27
C ALA A 167 16.74 -11.18 -30.78
N ASP A 168 16.15 -11.93 -31.71
CA ASP A 168 14.82 -11.68 -32.25
C ASP A 168 13.75 -11.81 -31.16
N LEU A 169 13.71 -12.95 -30.44
CA LEU A 169 12.77 -13.16 -29.33
C LEU A 169 12.91 -12.12 -28.21
N ASN A 170 14.14 -11.68 -27.92
CA ASN A 170 14.37 -10.65 -26.92
C ASN A 170 13.85 -9.29 -27.40
N SER A 171 14.03 -8.95 -28.68
CA SER A 171 13.48 -7.72 -29.27
C SER A 171 11.95 -7.71 -29.15
N ASP A 172 11.30 -8.81 -29.53
CA ASP A 172 9.84 -8.96 -29.45
C ASP A 172 9.36 -8.88 -27.99
N TYR A 173 10.09 -9.53 -27.06
CA TYR A 173 9.76 -9.45 -25.64
C TYR A 173 9.88 -8.02 -25.10
N GLN A 174 10.96 -7.30 -25.42
CA GLN A 174 11.12 -5.90 -24.98
C GLN A 174 10.01 -5.02 -25.55
N HIS A 175 9.63 -5.22 -26.82
CA HIS A 175 8.53 -4.47 -27.43
C HIS A 175 7.20 -4.68 -26.69
N HIS A 176 6.82 -5.93 -26.44
CA HIS A 176 5.61 -6.23 -25.68
C HIS A 176 5.68 -5.75 -24.22
N LYS A 177 6.86 -5.82 -23.61
CA LYS A 177 7.08 -5.32 -22.24
C LYS A 177 6.93 -3.80 -22.15
N GLU A 178 7.43 -3.07 -23.13
CA GLU A 178 7.27 -1.62 -23.22
C GLU A 178 5.81 -1.23 -23.41
N GLN A 179 5.12 -1.86 -24.37
CA GLN A 179 3.68 -1.66 -24.60
C GLN A 179 2.84 -1.99 -23.37
N TYR A 180 3.13 -3.11 -22.71
CA TYR A 180 2.46 -3.51 -21.46
C TYR A 180 2.67 -2.45 -20.37
N SER A 181 3.88 -1.91 -20.23
CA SER A 181 4.18 -0.87 -19.25
C SER A 181 3.45 0.45 -19.56
N GLU A 182 3.30 0.81 -20.83
CA GLU A 182 2.58 2.01 -21.25
C GLU A 182 1.06 1.87 -21.02
N GLN A 183 0.47 0.75 -21.43
CA GLN A 183 -0.94 0.46 -21.20
C GLN A 183 -1.26 0.42 -19.70
N GLN A 184 -0.40 -0.22 -18.91
CA GLN A 184 -0.57 -0.23 -17.46
C GLN A 184 -0.53 1.18 -16.86
N LYS A 185 0.34 2.08 -17.36
CA LYS A 185 0.35 3.49 -16.89
C LYS A 185 -0.93 4.23 -17.24
N ALA A 186 -1.50 3.99 -18.43
CA ALA A 186 -2.75 4.59 -18.86
C ALA A 186 -3.90 4.18 -17.92
N ILE A 187 -4.06 2.87 -17.69
CA ILE A 187 -5.07 2.33 -16.78
C ILE A 187 -4.89 2.87 -15.36
N VAL A 188 -3.66 2.92 -14.85
CA VAL A 188 -3.39 3.51 -13.53
C VAL A 188 -3.77 5.00 -13.50
N ALA A 189 -3.53 5.76 -14.55
CA ALA A 189 -3.93 7.17 -14.61
C ALA A 189 -5.46 7.33 -14.57
N GLU A 190 -6.21 6.45 -15.23
CA GLU A 190 -7.67 6.43 -15.16
C GLU A 190 -8.18 6.08 -13.76
N ILE A 191 -7.62 5.06 -13.12
CA ILE A 191 -7.95 4.69 -11.73
C ILE A 191 -7.70 5.87 -10.79
N ILE A 192 -6.60 6.61 -10.98
CA ILE A 192 -6.30 7.82 -10.21
C ILE A 192 -7.35 8.91 -10.44
N GLY A 193 -7.78 9.09 -11.69
CA GLY A 193 -8.86 10.02 -12.05
C GLY A 193 -10.17 9.69 -11.33
N ILE A 194 -10.55 8.41 -11.27
CA ILE A 194 -11.74 7.96 -10.55
C ILE A 194 -11.55 8.13 -9.03
N ALA A 195 -10.40 7.73 -8.50
CA ALA A 195 -10.06 7.86 -7.08
C ALA A 195 -10.09 9.32 -6.60
N ALA A 196 -9.68 10.26 -7.45
CA ALA A 196 -9.74 11.69 -7.15
C ALA A 196 -11.19 12.20 -6.92
N GLY A 197 -12.19 11.54 -7.53
CA GLY A 197 -13.61 11.84 -7.28
C GLY A 197 -14.06 11.57 -5.84
N TYR A 198 -13.37 10.71 -5.11
CA TYR A 198 -13.72 10.33 -3.74
C TYR A 198 -13.02 11.18 -2.66
N VAL A 199 -12.27 12.22 -3.06
CA VAL A 199 -11.52 13.07 -2.11
C VAL A 199 -12.45 13.73 -1.09
N SER A 200 -13.64 14.19 -1.49
CA SER A 200 -14.63 14.79 -0.57
C SER A 200 -15.11 13.78 0.48
N THR A 201 -15.44 12.57 0.05
CA THR A 201 -15.88 11.47 0.93
C THR A 201 -14.77 11.07 1.90
N LEU A 202 -13.52 11.02 1.45
CA LEU A 202 -12.36 10.74 2.32
C LEU A 202 -12.12 11.84 3.35
N HIS A 203 -12.30 13.11 2.98
CA HIS A 203 -12.23 14.21 3.95
C HIS A 203 -13.33 14.11 5.01
N HIS A 204 -14.56 13.79 4.61
CA HIS A 204 -15.64 13.62 5.56
C HIS A 204 -15.39 12.43 6.51
N LEU A 205 -14.88 11.32 5.97
CA LEU A 205 -14.45 10.18 6.77
C LEU A 205 -13.36 10.58 7.78
N ASN A 206 -12.37 11.35 7.35
CA ASN A 206 -11.32 11.84 8.24
C ASN A 206 -11.88 12.69 9.39
N ASP A 207 -12.83 13.59 9.11
CA ASP A 207 -13.44 14.43 10.14
C ASP A 207 -14.21 13.61 11.19
N VAL A 208 -14.97 12.60 10.74
CA VAL A 208 -15.73 11.73 11.64
C VAL A 208 -14.79 10.87 12.49
N LEU A 209 -13.75 10.29 11.88
CA LEU A 209 -12.75 9.49 12.60
C LEU A 209 -11.93 10.33 13.57
N ALA A 210 -11.53 11.56 13.20
CA ALA A 210 -10.79 12.45 14.08
C ALA A 210 -11.62 12.84 15.31
N ARG A 211 -12.92 13.11 15.14
CA ARG A 211 -13.83 13.36 16.27
C ARG A 211 -13.94 12.16 17.18
N LEU A 212 -14.08 10.97 16.61
CA LEU A 212 -14.14 9.73 17.38
C LEU A 212 -12.85 9.54 18.18
N ASP A 213 -11.69 9.70 17.56
CA ASP A 213 -10.37 9.55 18.17
C ASP A 213 -10.21 10.48 19.39
N VAL A 214 -10.53 11.77 19.23
CA VAL A 214 -10.49 12.74 20.33
C VAL A 214 -11.43 12.36 21.47
N LEU A 215 -12.66 11.96 21.17
CA LEU A 215 -13.63 11.58 22.19
C LEU A 215 -13.20 10.31 22.93
N THR A 216 -12.65 9.33 22.22
CA THR A 216 -12.11 8.12 22.84
C THR A 216 -10.87 8.41 23.69
N SER A 217 -10.01 9.33 23.25
CA SER A 217 -8.85 9.77 24.03
C SER A 217 -9.29 10.46 25.34
N PHE A 218 -10.30 11.33 25.28
CA PHE A 218 -10.85 11.96 26.49
C PHE A 218 -11.50 10.94 27.44
N ALA A 219 -12.23 9.96 26.89
CA ALA A 219 -12.82 8.90 27.69
C ALA A 219 -11.76 8.03 28.38
N GLU A 220 -10.70 7.67 27.65
CA GLU A 220 -9.58 6.89 28.18
C GLU A 220 -8.86 7.64 29.31
N VAL A 221 -8.49 8.90 29.09
CA VAL A 221 -7.84 9.74 30.11
C VAL A 221 -8.73 9.92 31.35
N ALA A 222 -10.03 10.14 31.14
CA ALA A 222 -10.97 10.29 32.24
C ALA A 222 -11.13 9.00 33.07
N ALA A 223 -11.09 7.83 32.44
CA ALA A 223 -11.27 6.54 33.09
C ALA A 223 -9.99 6.04 33.78
N THR A 224 -8.82 6.31 33.20
CA THR A 224 -7.52 5.77 33.64
C THR A 224 -6.75 6.67 34.60
N ALA A 225 -7.19 7.92 34.81
CA ALA A 225 -6.60 8.82 35.80
C ALA A 225 -6.56 8.19 37.21
N PRO A 226 -5.60 8.56 38.09
CA PRO A 226 -5.45 7.99 39.43
C PRO A 226 -6.72 7.98 40.27
N LYS A 227 -7.60 8.98 40.05
CA LYS A 227 -9.02 8.87 40.36
C LYS A 227 -9.81 9.34 39.14
N PRO A 228 -10.84 8.60 38.69
CA PRO A 228 -11.59 8.93 37.48
C PRO A 228 -12.12 10.36 37.48
N TYR A 229 -12.03 11.01 36.32
CA TYR A 229 -12.60 12.34 36.14
C TYR A 229 -14.12 12.31 36.18
N VAL A 230 -14.70 13.44 36.58
CA VAL A 230 -16.14 13.60 36.72
C VAL A 230 -16.65 14.59 35.69
N ARG A 231 -17.79 14.29 35.07
CA ARG A 231 -18.45 15.19 34.11
C ARG A 231 -18.89 16.48 34.82
N PRO A 232 -18.40 17.67 34.42
CA PRO A 232 -18.81 18.93 35.02
C PRO A 232 -20.27 19.26 34.66
N THR A 233 -21.01 19.85 35.59
CA THR A 233 -22.36 20.38 35.34
C THR A 233 -22.26 21.82 34.87
N VAL A 234 -22.47 22.07 33.58
CA VAL A 234 -22.48 23.42 33.00
C VAL A 234 -23.90 23.99 33.11
N LYS A 235 -24.02 25.14 33.77
CA LYS A 235 -25.26 25.87 34.00
C LYS A 235 -25.36 27.05 33.03
N SER A 236 -26.51 27.24 32.37
CA SER A 236 -26.75 28.29 31.36
C SER A 236 -27.35 29.57 31.94
N ASP A 237 -27.65 29.56 33.23
CA ASP A 237 -28.53 30.49 33.96
C ASP A 237 -27.92 31.90 34.19
N GLY A 238 -26.84 32.26 33.48
CA GLY A 238 -26.15 33.56 33.61
C GLY A 238 -25.47 33.79 34.97
N LEU A 239 -25.71 32.90 35.95
CA LEU A 239 -25.08 32.89 37.27
C LEU A 239 -23.58 32.62 37.11
N ARG A 240 -22.75 33.63 37.39
CA ARG A 240 -21.29 33.54 37.41
C ARG A 240 -20.78 32.88 38.69
N VAL A 241 -21.12 31.61 38.85
CA VAL A 241 -20.73 30.80 40.01
C VAL A 241 -19.96 29.56 39.54
N MET A 242 -18.74 29.39 40.01
CA MET A 242 -17.92 28.20 39.76
C MET A 242 -17.64 27.50 41.09
N ARG A 243 -18.11 26.26 41.25
CA ARG A 243 -17.86 25.44 42.43
C ARG A 243 -17.06 24.21 42.05
N LEU A 244 -15.89 24.08 42.65
CA LEU A 244 -14.93 23.03 42.41
C LEU A 244 -14.66 22.35 43.75
N LYS A 245 -14.97 21.06 43.86
CA LYS A 245 -14.74 20.27 45.08
C LYS A 245 -13.71 19.19 44.80
N GLY A 246 -12.74 19.04 45.70
CA GLY A 246 -11.68 18.05 45.61
C GLY A 246 -10.90 18.13 44.30
N VAL A 247 -10.65 19.33 43.79
CA VAL A 247 -9.91 19.51 42.53
C VAL A 247 -8.43 19.20 42.71
N ARG A 248 -7.88 18.62 41.66
CA ARG A 248 -6.50 18.16 41.55
C ARG A 248 -5.90 18.71 40.27
N HIS A 249 -4.60 18.95 40.26
CA HIS A 249 -3.93 19.43 39.07
C HIS A 249 -3.62 18.27 38.12
N ALA A 250 -4.31 18.22 36.97
CA ALA A 250 -4.25 17.12 36.01
C ALA A 250 -2.83 16.68 35.61
N CYS A 251 -1.89 17.61 35.46
CA CYS A 251 -0.50 17.27 35.08
C CYS A 251 0.41 16.90 36.26
N LEU A 252 0.10 17.34 37.48
CA LEU A 252 0.97 17.11 38.64
C LEU A 252 0.61 15.82 39.36
N GLU A 253 -0.66 15.42 39.35
CA GLU A 253 -1.11 14.19 40.00
C GLU A 253 -0.61 12.91 39.34
N VAL A 254 -0.16 13.01 38.09
CA VAL A 254 0.40 11.90 37.31
C VAL A 254 1.93 11.86 37.34
N GLN A 255 2.58 12.76 38.08
CA GLN A 255 4.04 12.77 38.21
C GLN A 255 4.52 11.72 39.22
N ASP A 256 5.58 11.00 38.85
CA ASP A 256 6.18 9.99 39.70
C ASP A 256 6.68 10.58 41.02
N GLY A 257 6.30 9.95 42.13
CA GLY A 257 6.71 10.35 43.48
C GLY A 257 5.99 11.58 44.04
N VAL A 258 5.02 12.15 43.33
CA VAL A 258 4.24 13.31 43.79
C VAL A 258 2.89 12.84 44.37
N SER A 259 2.64 13.16 45.64
CA SER A 259 1.31 13.02 46.24
C SER A 259 0.59 14.36 46.20
N PHE A 260 -0.51 14.43 45.45
CA PHE A 260 -1.29 15.66 45.30
C PHE A 260 -2.46 15.71 46.29
N ILE A 261 -2.53 16.77 47.09
CA ILE A 261 -3.63 17.01 48.04
C ILE A 261 -4.73 17.80 47.32
N ALA A 262 -5.95 17.27 47.32
CA ALA A 262 -7.09 17.88 46.67
C ALA A 262 -7.59 19.12 47.44
N ASN A 263 -7.98 20.17 46.72
CA ASN A 263 -8.48 21.42 47.31
C ASN A 263 -9.87 21.76 46.78
N ASP A 264 -10.63 22.53 47.56
CA ASP A 264 -11.91 23.10 47.13
C ASP A 264 -11.69 24.54 46.66
N ALA A 265 -12.46 24.99 45.67
CA ALA A 265 -12.49 26.37 45.21
C ALA A 265 -13.92 26.79 44.87
N GLU A 266 -14.34 27.96 45.35
CA GLU A 266 -15.63 28.55 45.03
C GLU A 266 -15.44 29.99 44.58
N PHE A 267 -15.96 30.32 43.40
CA PHE A 267 -15.96 31.66 42.84
C PHE A 267 -17.42 32.13 42.68
N ARG A 268 -17.71 33.33 43.18
CA ARG A 268 -19.01 34.00 43.07
C ARG A 268 -18.79 35.43 42.58
N GLU A 269 -19.76 35.97 41.84
CA GLU A 269 -19.70 37.36 41.39
C GLU A 269 -19.60 38.32 42.60
N GLY A 270 -18.59 39.19 42.60
CA GLY A 270 -18.40 40.23 43.62
C GLY A 270 -17.78 39.77 44.95
N GLN A 271 -17.39 38.50 45.09
CA GLN A 271 -16.72 37.99 46.29
C GLN A 271 -15.54 37.08 45.89
N CYS A 272 -14.32 37.47 46.28
CA CYS A 272 -13.13 36.61 46.28
C CYS A 272 -12.77 36.27 47.73
#